data_AF-A0A2E2B3D1-F1
#
_entry.id   AF-A0A2E2B3D1-F1
#
_cell.length_a   1.000
_cell.length_b   1.000
_cell.length_c   1.000
_cell.angle_alpha   90.00
_cell.angle_beta   90.00
_cell.angle_gamma   90.00
#
_symmetry.space_group_name_H-M   'P 1'
#
loop_
_entity.id
_entity.type
_entity.pdbx_description
1 polymer ?
#
loop_
_entity_poly.entity_id
_entity_poly.type
_entity_poly.pdbx_seq_one_letter_code
_entity_poly.pdbx_strand_id
1 'polypeptide(L)'
;MTPHTLDHSAKTLERLPVTIFEDDSLASLEIADSIAELIIARQKSNETAVLGLATGASPIKVYRELVRKHKEDGLSFKNVVTFNLDEYYPMEKESILSYYYFMHHHLFDHVDIPKSNIHIPDGTIPIEKVKEYCDEYEKKIDAYGGLDIQILGIGRTGHVGFNEPPSFKDSQTRLVKLDPITISDATREFIREDLVPRRAITMGIKTIFKAKKIFLMAWGEKKASILKDAIEGNISEDIPASFLQDHPNTEVIIDENAALELTRFKTPWIVSLCEWNDSLAKRAVVWLSQKINKPILKLTEEDYKLNELGDLLVYYGSAQELNVKMFTAFQHTITGWPGGKPNTDDTFRPERSTPAKKRIIIFSPHPDDDVISMGGTFLRLVEQGHDVHVAYQTSGNIAVFDSDARRFADFAFDFMQSLGMDTSKYDASRNEVIEALKSKKRGEVDV
;
A
#
# COMPACT_ATOMS: atom_id res chain seq x y z
N MET A 1 28.35 28.60 -9.22
CA MET A 1 27.01 29.14 -9.46
C MET A 1 26.03 28.15 -8.87
N THR A 2 25.45 28.48 -7.72
CA THR A 2 24.32 27.76 -7.15
C THR A 2 23.20 27.73 -8.18
N PRO A 3 22.58 26.58 -8.50
CA PRO A 3 21.42 26.57 -9.36
C PRO A 3 20.33 27.35 -8.65
N HIS A 4 19.82 28.40 -9.28
CA HIS A 4 18.62 29.08 -8.85
C HIS A 4 17.46 28.12 -9.11
N THR A 5 17.16 27.23 -8.16
CA THR A 5 15.87 26.54 -8.11
C THR A 5 14.82 27.64 -7.96
N LEU A 6 14.00 27.82 -8.98
CA LEU A 6 12.81 28.66 -8.87
C LEU A 6 12.00 28.17 -7.65
N ASP A 7 11.87 29.03 -6.64
CA ASP A 7 11.01 28.80 -5.48
C ASP A 7 9.55 28.89 -5.96
N HIS A 8 9.07 27.78 -6.50
CA HIS A 8 7.69 27.60 -6.89
C HIS A 8 6.90 27.28 -5.62
N SER A 9 6.26 28.28 -5.03
CA SER A 9 5.06 28.06 -4.22
C SER A 9 3.98 27.48 -5.13
N ALA A 10 4.12 26.18 -5.46
CA ALA A 10 3.27 25.47 -6.39
C ALA A 10 1.83 25.57 -5.90
N LYS A 11 0.90 25.89 -6.80
CA LYS A 11 -0.52 25.68 -6.52
C LYS A 11 -0.71 24.17 -6.34
N THR A 12 -0.88 23.71 -5.11
CA THR A 12 -1.24 22.32 -4.84
C THR A 12 -2.71 22.11 -5.21
N LEU A 13 -3.02 20.95 -5.80
CA LEU A 13 -4.42 20.50 -5.95
C LEU A 13 -4.88 19.71 -4.73
N GLU A 14 -3.93 19.33 -3.88
CA GLU A 14 -4.17 18.70 -2.60
C GLU A 14 -5.01 19.63 -1.72
N ARG A 15 -6.15 19.11 -1.27
CA ARG A 15 -7.12 19.79 -0.40
C ARG A 15 -6.83 19.58 1.09
N LEU A 16 -5.79 18.80 1.38
CA LEU A 16 -5.26 18.55 2.71
C LEU A 16 -3.78 18.92 2.75
N PRO A 17 -3.26 19.40 3.89
CA PRO A 17 -1.82 19.48 4.12
C PRO A 17 -1.14 18.12 3.91
N VAL A 18 -0.09 18.08 3.10
CA VAL A 18 0.69 16.86 2.80
C VAL A 18 2.15 17.06 3.14
N THR A 19 2.67 16.21 4.02
CA THR A 19 4.10 16.12 4.37
C THR A 19 4.66 14.83 3.77
N ILE A 20 5.75 14.97 3.01
CA ILE A 20 6.37 13.88 2.25
C ILE A 20 7.75 13.59 2.84
N PHE A 21 8.03 12.32 3.06
CA PHE A 21 9.30 11.81 3.57
C PHE A 21 9.95 10.90 2.54
N GLU A 22 11.28 10.74 2.63
CA GLU A 22 12.06 9.83 1.78
C GLU A 22 11.56 8.38 1.92
N ASP A 23 11.28 7.96 3.16
CA ASP A 23 10.77 6.62 3.46
C ASP A 23 9.76 6.62 4.63
N ASP A 24 9.10 5.48 4.78
CA ASP A 24 8.08 5.24 5.81
C ASP A 24 8.65 5.19 7.25
N SER A 25 9.97 5.03 7.42
CA SER A 25 10.62 5.03 8.74
C SER A 25 10.75 6.46 9.27
N LEU A 26 11.20 7.40 8.44
CA LEU A 26 11.25 8.83 8.80
C LEU A 26 9.84 9.39 9.01
N ALA A 27 8.89 9.04 8.13
CA ALA A 27 7.49 9.43 8.28
C ALA A 27 6.88 8.90 9.58
N SER A 28 7.18 7.65 9.93
CA SER A 28 6.69 7.04 11.19
C SER A 28 7.31 7.68 12.43
N LEU A 29 8.57 8.11 12.35
CA LEU A 29 9.24 8.83 13.43
C LEU A 29 8.56 10.17 13.70
N GLU A 30 8.23 10.95 12.67
CA GLU A 30 7.52 12.23 12.82
C GLU A 30 6.17 12.06 13.54
N ILE A 31 5.39 11.04 13.15
CA ILE A 31 4.10 10.75 13.80
C ILE A 31 4.33 10.34 15.26
N ALA A 32 5.33 9.50 15.53
CA ALA A 32 5.67 9.08 16.89
C ALA A 32 6.18 10.25 17.76
N ASP A 33 6.93 11.19 17.18
CA ASP A 33 7.36 12.42 17.84
C ASP A 33 6.16 13.30 18.20
N SER A 34 5.25 13.55 17.25
CA SER A 34 4.00 14.29 17.49
C SER A 34 3.15 13.67 18.62
N ILE A 35 3.04 12.33 18.67
CA ILE A 35 2.32 11.62 19.73
C ILE A 35 3.07 11.77 21.07
N ALA A 36 4.39 11.60 21.08
CA ALA A 36 5.20 11.73 22.30
C ALA A 36 5.13 13.15 22.88
N GLU A 37 5.20 14.18 22.03
CA GLU A 37 5.05 15.58 22.42
C GLU A 37 3.68 15.86 23.05
N LEU A 38 2.61 15.33 22.46
CA LEU A 38 1.26 15.43 23.03
C LEU A 38 1.21 14.78 24.43
N ILE A 39 1.73 13.55 24.57
CA ILE A 39 1.74 12.83 25.84
C ILE A 39 2.47 13.64 26.90
N ILE A 40 3.67 14.14 26.57
CA ILE A 40 4.50 14.96 27.47
C ILE A 40 3.76 16.25 27.85
N ALA A 41 3.13 16.93 26.89
CA ALA A 41 2.39 18.17 27.14
C ALA A 41 1.18 17.94 28.05
N ARG A 42 0.37 16.91 27.79
CA ARG A 42 -0.76 16.52 28.63
C ARG A 42 -0.31 16.14 30.04
N GLN A 43 0.78 15.38 30.16
CA GLN A 43 1.32 14.99 31.45
C GLN A 43 1.80 16.19 32.27
N LYS A 44 2.46 17.18 31.63
CA LYS A 44 2.86 18.44 32.29
C LYS A 44 1.67 19.23 32.82
N SER A 45 0.54 19.17 32.14
CA SER A 45 -0.72 19.79 32.57
C SER A 45 -1.55 18.93 33.51
N ASN A 46 -1.07 17.74 33.89
CA ASN A 46 -1.80 16.74 34.67
C ASN A 46 -3.15 16.33 34.03
N GLU A 47 -3.15 16.26 32.69
CA GLU A 47 -4.27 15.86 31.86
C GLU A 47 -4.01 14.50 31.21
N THR A 48 -5.08 13.85 30.78
CA THR A 48 -5.01 12.58 30.04
C THR A 48 -4.77 12.87 28.55
N ALA A 49 -3.83 12.15 27.93
CA ALA A 49 -3.68 12.13 26.48
C ALA A 49 -4.59 11.06 25.90
N VAL A 50 -5.47 11.43 24.96
CA VAL A 50 -6.45 10.51 24.38
C VAL A 50 -6.08 10.22 22.92
N LEU A 51 -5.74 8.97 22.62
CA LEU A 51 -5.23 8.57 21.31
C LEU A 51 -6.20 7.63 20.59
N GLY A 52 -6.51 7.96 19.35
CA GLY A 52 -7.15 7.07 18.39
C GLY A 52 -6.11 6.29 17.60
N LEU A 53 -6.19 4.96 17.63
CA LEU A 53 -5.17 4.05 17.09
C LEU A 53 -5.71 3.18 15.95
N ALA A 54 -4.88 2.91 14.95
CA ALA A 54 -5.18 2.08 13.79
C ALA A 54 -4.37 0.78 13.82
N THR A 55 -4.81 -0.23 13.08
CA THR A 55 -4.06 -1.48 12.89
C THR A 55 -3.54 -1.60 11.45
N GLY A 56 -2.97 -2.75 11.10
CA GLY A 56 -2.42 -3.03 9.79
C GLY A 56 -0.95 -2.64 9.65
N ALA A 57 -0.40 -2.81 8.45
CA ALA A 57 1.03 -2.66 8.21
C ALA A 57 1.56 -1.22 8.44
N SER A 58 0.77 -0.20 8.08
CA SER A 58 1.21 1.20 8.10
C SER A 58 1.66 1.71 9.48
N PRO A 59 0.91 1.51 10.59
CA PRO A 59 1.29 2.04 11.90
C PRO A 59 2.35 1.23 12.66
N ILE A 60 2.78 0.05 12.17
CA ILE A 60 3.73 -0.83 12.90
C ILE A 60 5.02 -0.07 13.27
N LYS A 61 5.58 0.71 12.34
CA LYS A 61 6.81 1.47 12.57
C LYS A 61 6.60 2.62 13.56
N VAL A 62 5.43 3.25 13.55
CA VAL A 62 5.05 4.27 14.56
C VAL A 62 5.05 3.63 15.96
N TYR A 63 4.43 2.47 16.11
CA TYR A 63 4.40 1.76 17.40
C TYR A 63 5.79 1.35 17.86
N ARG A 64 6.64 0.87 16.95
CA ARG A 64 8.03 0.54 17.27
C ARG A 64 8.79 1.75 17.81
N GLU A 65 8.63 2.93 17.20
CA GLU A 65 9.27 4.15 17.69
C GLU A 65 8.71 4.61 19.04
N LEU A 66 7.40 4.51 19.27
CA LEU A 66 6.80 4.80 20.58
C LEU A 66 7.32 3.88 21.68
N VAL A 67 7.46 2.58 21.39
CA VAL A 67 8.07 1.60 22.30
C VAL A 67 9.54 1.93 22.57
N ARG A 68 10.29 2.31 21.54
CA ARG A 68 11.69 2.75 21.69
C ARG A 68 11.77 3.98 22.61
N LYS A 69 10.94 5.00 22.37
CA LYS A 69 10.86 6.21 23.20
C LYS A 69 10.47 5.91 24.66
N HIS A 70 9.61 4.94 24.90
CA HIS A 70 9.30 4.49 26.26
C HIS A 70 10.52 3.89 26.95
N LYS A 71 11.20 2.94 26.28
CA LYS A 71 12.30 2.16 26.85
C LYS A 71 13.59 2.96 26.99
N GLU A 72 13.86 3.86 26.05
CA GLU A 72 15.14 4.58 25.93
C GLU A 72 15.04 6.05 26.37
N ASP A 73 13.95 6.73 26.02
CA ASP A 73 13.80 8.19 26.21
C ASP A 73 12.94 8.54 27.45
N GLY A 74 12.36 7.53 28.12
CA GLY A 74 11.58 7.68 29.35
C GLY A 74 10.14 8.18 29.16
N LEU A 75 9.58 8.08 27.95
CA LEU A 75 8.19 8.44 27.66
C LEU A 75 7.22 7.54 28.44
N SER A 76 6.33 8.10 29.26
CA SER A 76 5.38 7.32 30.09
C SER A 76 3.98 7.30 29.49
N PHE A 77 3.33 6.14 29.47
CA PHE A 77 1.96 5.93 28.99
C PHE A 77 0.93 5.84 30.13
N LYS A 78 1.34 6.07 31.39
CA LYS A 78 0.44 5.98 32.56
C LYS A 78 -0.78 6.90 32.51
N ASN A 79 -0.67 8.06 31.87
CA ASN A 79 -1.76 9.03 31.68
C ASN A 79 -2.32 9.03 30.24
N VAL A 80 -2.14 7.92 29.52
CA VAL A 80 -2.65 7.75 28.16
C VAL A 80 -3.91 6.90 28.20
N VAL A 81 -4.91 7.28 27.41
CA VAL A 81 -6.12 6.50 27.09
C VAL A 81 -6.17 6.29 25.59
N THR A 82 -6.51 5.08 25.16
CA THR A 82 -6.49 4.70 23.74
C THR A 82 -7.82 4.13 23.30
N PHE A 83 -8.20 4.45 22.07
CA PHE A 83 -9.36 3.89 21.38
C PHE A 83 -8.93 3.39 20.00
N ASN A 84 -9.08 2.10 19.74
CA ASN A 84 -8.83 1.52 18.42
C ASN A 84 -10.02 1.71 17.49
N LEU A 85 -9.73 1.89 16.19
CA LEU A 85 -10.72 2.09 15.14
C LEU A 85 -11.70 0.92 15.05
N ASP A 86 -11.21 -0.31 15.08
CA ASP A 86 -11.98 -1.47 14.67
C ASP A 86 -11.52 -2.79 15.32
N GLU A 87 -12.36 -3.83 15.15
CA GLU A 87 -12.05 -5.24 15.37
C GLU A 87 -12.94 -6.10 14.46
N TYR A 88 -12.42 -7.24 14.01
CA TYR A 88 -13.20 -8.20 13.23
C TYR A 88 -14.38 -8.77 14.02
N TYR A 89 -15.43 -9.24 13.33
CA TYR A 89 -16.62 -9.80 13.96
C TYR A 89 -17.16 -11.06 13.25
N PRO A 90 -17.38 -12.17 13.96
CA PRO A 90 -16.89 -12.43 15.32
C PRO A 90 -15.36 -12.60 15.33
N MET A 91 -14.72 -12.25 16.44
CA MET A 91 -13.28 -12.46 16.64
C MET A 91 -12.95 -12.66 18.12
N GLU A 92 -12.23 -13.73 18.43
CA GLU A 92 -11.70 -13.99 19.77
C GLU A 92 -10.43 -13.18 20.02
N LYS A 93 -10.26 -12.65 21.23
CA LYS A 93 -9.12 -11.77 21.60
C LYS A 93 -7.78 -12.49 21.55
N GLU A 94 -7.78 -13.78 21.87
CA GLU A 94 -6.59 -14.63 21.88
C GLU A 94 -6.17 -15.06 20.47
N SER A 95 -7.00 -14.80 19.45
CA SER A 95 -6.63 -15.05 18.06
C SER A 95 -5.45 -14.18 17.67
N ILE A 96 -4.41 -14.79 17.11
CA ILE A 96 -3.24 -14.07 16.55
C ILE A 96 -3.61 -13.14 15.39
N LEU A 97 -4.82 -13.30 14.84
CA LEU A 97 -5.38 -12.48 13.75
C LEU A 97 -6.33 -11.39 14.26
N SER A 98 -6.56 -11.29 15.57
CA SER A 98 -7.35 -10.22 16.16
C SER A 98 -6.56 -8.91 16.23
N TYR A 99 -7.26 -7.78 16.15
CA TYR A 99 -6.67 -6.49 16.38
C TYR A 99 -6.33 -6.26 17.86
N TYR A 100 -7.00 -6.96 18.77
CA TYR A 100 -6.57 -7.09 20.16
C TYR A 100 -5.13 -7.63 20.26
N TYR A 101 -4.87 -8.82 19.70
CA TYR A 101 -3.53 -9.41 19.70
C TYR A 101 -2.52 -8.52 19.00
N PHE A 102 -2.87 -7.96 17.84
CA PHE A 102 -2.00 -7.04 17.08
C PHE A 102 -1.51 -5.88 17.94
N MET A 103 -2.43 -5.20 18.64
CA MET A 103 -2.09 -4.03 19.45
C MET A 103 -1.25 -4.38 20.68
N HIS A 104 -1.53 -5.51 21.32
CA HIS A 104 -0.71 -6.02 22.42
C HIS A 104 0.70 -6.38 21.95
N HIS A 105 0.80 -7.09 20.83
CA HIS A 105 2.06 -7.51 20.24
C HIS A 105 2.96 -6.32 19.84
N HIS A 106 2.39 -5.28 19.23
CA HIS A 106 3.16 -4.16 18.68
C HIS A 106 3.35 -2.98 19.65
N LEU A 107 2.46 -2.79 20.63
CA LEU A 107 2.49 -1.63 21.51
C LEU A 107 2.25 -1.96 22.99
N PHE A 108 1.06 -2.45 23.33
CA PHE A 108 0.58 -2.39 24.72
C PHE A 108 1.35 -3.26 25.72
N ASP A 109 1.94 -4.38 25.29
CA ASP A 109 2.76 -5.22 26.18
C ASP A 109 4.19 -4.66 26.38
N HIS A 110 4.53 -3.57 25.71
CA HIS A 110 5.88 -2.98 25.70
C HIS A 110 5.95 -1.60 26.34
N VAL A 111 4.83 -1.07 26.83
CA VAL A 111 4.71 0.25 27.47
C VAL A 111 3.92 0.18 28.78
N ASP A 112 4.03 1.19 29.62
CA ASP A 112 3.42 1.24 30.96
C ASP A 112 1.99 1.80 30.99
N ILE A 113 1.20 1.55 29.93
CA ILE A 113 -0.20 1.96 29.85
C ILE A 113 -1.09 1.12 30.82
N PRO A 114 -2.02 1.73 31.58
CA PRO A 114 -2.95 0.98 32.40
C PRO A 114 -3.92 0.18 31.53
N LYS A 115 -4.14 -1.11 31.85
CA LYS A 115 -5.07 -1.97 31.09
C LYS A 115 -6.49 -1.42 31.00
N SER A 116 -6.94 -0.67 32.00
CA SER A 116 -8.25 -0.01 32.02
C SER A 116 -8.38 1.11 30.97
N ASN A 117 -7.27 1.61 30.47
CA ASN A 117 -7.20 2.73 29.53
C ASN A 117 -7.04 2.25 28.07
N ILE A 118 -7.06 0.94 27.84
CA ILE A 118 -7.03 0.33 26.51
C ILE A 118 -8.48 0.03 26.10
N HIS A 119 -8.92 0.63 24.99
CA HIS A 119 -10.25 0.38 24.44
C HIS A 119 -10.11 -0.11 22.99
N ILE A 120 -10.46 -1.37 22.76
CA ILE A 120 -10.52 -2.01 21.45
C ILE A 120 -11.95 -2.57 21.30
N PRO A 121 -12.60 -2.41 20.13
CA PRO A 121 -13.90 -3.02 19.88
C PRO A 121 -13.88 -4.53 20.17
N ASP A 122 -14.95 -5.06 20.76
CA ASP A 122 -15.00 -6.45 21.23
C ASP A 122 -15.75 -7.33 20.22
N GLY A 123 -14.99 -8.13 19.47
CA GLY A 123 -15.49 -9.06 18.47
C GLY A 123 -16.28 -10.26 19.02
N THR A 124 -16.36 -10.43 20.34
CA THR A 124 -17.04 -11.59 20.99
C THR A 124 -18.45 -11.26 21.47
N ILE A 125 -18.88 -9.99 21.37
CA ILE A 125 -20.17 -9.53 21.89
C ILE A 125 -21.33 -10.20 21.12
N PRO A 126 -22.38 -10.69 21.80
CA PRO A 126 -23.57 -11.22 21.13
C PRO A 126 -24.19 -10.21 20.16
N ILE A 127 -24.61 -10.68 18.98
CA ILE A 127 -25.03 -9.83 17.86
C ILE A 127 -26.15 -8.85 18.24
N GLU A 128 -27.06 -9.27 19.11
CA GLU A 128 -28.18 -8.50 19.63
C GLU A 128 -27.75 -7.33 20.53
N LYS A 129 -26.55 -7.37 21.10
CA LYS A 129 -25.97 -6.32 21.95
C LYS A 129 -25.02 -5.39 21.23
N VAL A 130 -24.65 -5.69 19.98
CA VAL A 130 -23.64 -4.91 19.24
C VAL A 130 -24.04 -3.43 19.11
N LYS A 131 -25.32 -3.12 18.89
CA LYS A 131 -25.77 -1.72 18.80
C LYS A 131 -25.55 -0.95 20.11
N GLU A 132 -25.94 -1.55 21.24
CA GLU A 132 -25.75 -0.97 22.57
C GLU A 132 -24.26 -0.80 22.87
N TYR A 133 -23.45 -1.81 22.57
CA TYR A 133 -21.99 -1.77 22.72
C TYR A 133 -21.36 -0.62 21.93
N CYS A 134 -21.74 -0.44 20.66
CA CYS A 134 -21.25 0.67 19.86
C CYS A 134 -21.63 2.04 20.44
N ASP A 135 -22.86 2.18 20.96
CA ASP A 135 -23.31 3.42 21.61
C ASP A 135 -22.55 3.72 22.90
N GLU A 136 -22.21 2.68 23.67
CA GLU A 136 -21.34 2.83 24.85
C GLU A 136 -19.91 3.21 24.46
N TYR A 137 -19.39 2.68 23.36
CA TYR A 137 -18.08 3.04 22.84
C TYR A 137 -18.01 4.54 22.48
N GLU A 138 -19.03 5.04 21.78
CA GLU A 138 -19.20 6.47 21.50
C GLU A 138 -19.24 7.33 22.77
N LYS A 139 -20.06 6.93 23.75
CA LYS A 139 -20.19 7.65 25.03
C LYS A 139 -18.88 7.69 25.80
N LYS A 140 -18.08 6.61 25.76
CA LYS A 140 -16.75 6.59 26.39
C LYS A 140 -15.82 7.61 25.74
N ILE A 141 -15.77 7.67 24.42
CA ILE A 141 -14.97 8.69 23.70
C ILE A 141 -15.43 10.10 24.09
N ASP A 142 -16.73 10.34 24.14
CA ASP A 142 -17.29 11.64 24.51
C ASP A 142 -16.99 12.02 25.98
N ALA A 143 -16.97 11.05 26.89
CA ALA A 143 -16.63 11.26 28.30
C ALA A 143 -15.17 11.71 28.50
N TYR A 144 -14.27 11.37 27.57
CA TYR A 144 -12.89 11.87 27.53
C TYR A 144 -12.74 13.20 26.76
N GLY A 145 -13.83 13.77 26.24
CA GLY A 145 -13.81 15.02 25.47
C GLY A 145 -13.34 14.85 24.03
N GLY A 146 -13.49 13.65 23.45
CA GLY A 146 -13.02 13.31 22.12
C GLY A 146 -11.60 12.73 22.12
N LEU A 147 -10.95 12.74 20.95
CA LEU A 147 -9.60 12.24 20.76
C LEU A 147 -8.65 13.43 20.57
N ASP A 148 -7.44 13.38 21.11
CA ASP A 148 -6.43 14.41 20.85
C ASP A 148 -5.76 14.18 19.49
N ILE A 149 -5.28 12.97 19.25
CA ILE A 149 -4.71 12.54 17.97
C ILE A 149 -5.42 11.25 17.54
N GLN A 150 -5.84 11.17 16.28
CA GLN A 150 -6.25 9.92 15.63
C GLN A 150 -5.28 9.63 14.49
N ILE A 151 -4.65 8.46 14.51
CA ILE A 151 -3.87 7.97 13.36
C ILE A 151 -4.75 7.06 12.50
N LEU A 152 -4.66 7.19 11.18
CA LEU A 152 -5.45 6.45 10.20
C LEU A 152 -4.56 5.94 9.08
N GLY A 153 -4.73 4.70 8.65
CA GLY A 153 -4.26 4.23 7.35
C GLY A 153 -5.33 4.41 6.28
N ILE A 154 -4.92 4.45 5.00
CA ILE A 154 -5.84 4.42 3.85
C ILE A 154 -5.85 3.06 3.14
N GLY A 155 -7.04 2.50 2.95
CA GLY A 155 -7.28 1.29 2.16
C GLY A 155 -7.11 1.50 0.65
N ARG A 156 -7.01 0.41 -0.12
CA ARG A 156 -6.96 0.50 -1.60
C ARG A 156 -8.24 1.06 -2.21
N THR A 157 -9.35 0.96 -1.49
CA THR A 157 -10.67 1.50 -1.86
C THR A 157 -10.93 2.87 -1.23
N GLY A 158 -9.93 3.49 -0.58
CA GLY A 158 -10.08 4.79 0.05
C GLY A 158 -10.80 4.73 1.40
N HIS A 159 -10.99 3.54 1.96
CA HIS A 159 -11.55 3.37 3.30
C HIS A 159 -10.58 3.82 4.39
N VAL A 160 -11.12 4.22 5.54
CA VAL A 160 -10.41 4.44 6.81
C VAL A 160 -11.09 3.63 7.91
N GLY A 161 -10.30 2.81 8.64
CA GLY A 161 -10.86 1.67 9.37
C GLY A 161 -11.68 0.77 8.43
N PHE A 162 -12.80 0.20 8.88
CA PHE A 162 -13.74 -0.50 7.99
C PHE A 162 -14.88 0.40 7.45
N ASN A 163 -14.65 1.70 7.30
CA ASN A 163 -15.58 2.58 6.58
C ASN A 163 -15.40 2.41 5.07
N GLU A 164 -15.97 1.34 4.54
CA GLU A 164 -15.83 0.94 3.13
C GLU A 164 -16.83 1.66 2.22
N PRO A 165 -16.52 1.80 0.91
CA PRO A 165 -17.44 2.37 -0.07
C PRO A 165 -18.74 1.53 -0.24
N PRO A 166 -19.93 2.16 -0.31
CA PRO A 166 -20.20 3.53 0.10
C PRO A 166 -20.23 3.67 1.62
N SER A 167 -19.64 4.74 2.17
CA SER A 167 -19.76 5.09 3.59
C SER A 167 -20.31 6.50 3.77
N PHE A 168 -20.98 6.73 4.89
CA PHE A 168 -21.64 8.00 5.19
C PHE A 168 -20.82 8.85 6.15
N LYS A 169 -20.76 10.16 5.87
CA LYS A 169 -20.07 11.13 6.73
C LYS A 169 -20.58 11.15 8.17
N ASP A 170 -21.90 11.03 8.36
CA ASP A 170 -22.54 11.04 9.68
C ASP A 170 -22.51 9.69 10.41
N SER A 171 -21.82 8.69 9.85
CA SER A 171 -21.74 7.36 10.45
C SER A 171 -21.04 7.38 11.80
N GLN A 172 -21.62 6.69 12.78
CA GLN A 172 -21.03 6.43 14.10
C GLN A 172 -20.44 5.01 14.14
N THR A 173 -19.88 4.63 15.29
CA THR A 173 -19.40 3.27 15.56
C THR A 173 -20.51 2.26 15.26
N ARG A 174 -20.23 1.26 14.43
CA ARG A 174 -21.25 0.31 13.94
C ARG A 174 -20.63 -1.02 13.51
N LEU A 175 -21.49 -2.02 13.39
CA LEU A 175 -21.18 -3.26 12.68
C LEU A 175 -21.29 -3.03 11.17
N VAL A 176 -20.27 -3.41 10.43
CA VAL A 176 -20.22 -3.35 8.97
C VAL A 176 -20.01 -4.72 8.35
N LYS A 177 -20.37 -4.88 7.09
CA LYS A 177 -19.97 -6.03 6.27
C LYS A 177 -18.71 -5.65 5.52
N LEU A 178 -17.76 -6.58 5.43
CA LEU A 178 -16.52 -6.35 4.71
C LEU A 178 -16.70 -6.43 3.20
N ASP A 179 -16.06 -5.52 2.47
CA ASP A 179 -15.99 -5.53 1.01
C ASP A 179 -15.14 -6.72 0.51
N PRO A 180 -15.49 -7.34 -0.64
CA PRO A 180 -14.69 -8.41 -1.22
C PRO A 180 -13.21 -8.04 -1.44
N ILE A 181 -12.90 -6.79 -1.78
CA ILE A 181 -11.51 -6.33 -1.94
C ILE A 181 -10.77 -6.35 -0.61
N THR A 182 -11.41 -5.90 0.47
CA THR A 182 -10.84 -5.94 1.83
C THR A 182 -10.61 -7.37 2.29
N ILE A 183 -11.56 -8.26 2.02
CA ILE A 183 -11.42 -9.70 2.27
C ILE A 183 -10.24 -10.28 1.49
N SER A 184 -10.10 -9.92 0.20
CA SER A 184 -8.99 -10.35 -0.64
C SER A 184 -7.63 -9.81 -0.15
N ASP A 185 -7.57 -8.57 0.32
CA ASP A 185 -6.33 -7.99 0.86
C ASP A 185 -5.95 -8.67 2.19
N ALA A 186 -6.92 -8.96 3.07
CA ALA A 186 -6.73 -9.64 4.34
C ALA A 186 -6.38 -11.13 4.19
N THR A 187 -6.72 -11.75 3.06
CA THR A 187 -6.44 -13.18 2.78
C THR A 187 -4.95 -13.53 2.94
N ARG A 188 -4.04 -12.59 2.67
CA ARG A 188 -2.59 -12.80 2.88
C ARG A 188 -2.25 -13.08 4.35
N GLU A 189 -2.94 -12.43 5.28
CA GLU A 189 -2.75 -12.60 6.72
C GLU A 189 -3.51 -13.83 7.24
N PHE A 190 -4.73 -14.04 6.74
CA PHE A 190 -5.60 -15.16 7.10
C PHE A 190 -5.27 -16.48 6.37
N ILE A 191 -4.28 -16.49 5.46
CA ILE A 191 -3.84 -17.59 4.59
C ILE A 191 -4.89 -17.98 3.53
N ARG A 192 -6.17 -18.00 3.90
CA ARG A 192 -7.30 -18.33 3.04
C ARG A 192 -8.45 -17.34 3.25
N GLU A 193 -9.17 -17.08 2.17
CA GLU A 193 -10.28 -16.14 2.14
C GLU A 193 -11.44 -16.57 3.05
N ASP A 194 -11.70 -17.88 3.16
CA ASP A 194 -12.79 -18.43 3.97
C ASP A 194 -12.57 -18.30 5.48
N LEU A 195 -11.34 -18.00 5.90
CA LEU A 195 -10.99 -17.72 7.29
C LEU A 195 -11.16 -16.24 7.65
N VAL A 196 -11.30 -15.35 6.67
CA VAL A 196 -11.50 -13.92 6.91
C VAL A 196 -12.93 -13.67 7.40
N PRO A 197 -13.14 -13.06 8.58
CA PRO A 197 -14.46 -12.68 9.05
C PRO A 197 -15.15 -11.75 8.06
N ARG A 198 -16.45 -11.94 7.83
CA ARG A 198 -17.20 -11.15 6.84
C ARG A 198 -17.76 -9.83 7.37
N ARG A 199 -17.51 -9.53 8.65
CA ARG A 199 -18.00 -8.34 9.34
C ARG A 199 -16.93 -7.81 10.27
N ALA A 200 -17.07 -6.55 10.65
CA ALA A 200 -16.25 -5.92 11.67
C ALA A 200 -17.05 -4.86 12.42
N ILE A 201 -16.64 -4.55 13.65
CA ILE A 201 -17.07 -3.35 14.36
C ILE A 201 -16.03 -2.28 14.05
N THR A 202 -16.49 -1.09 13.64
CA THR A 202 -15.60 0.04 13.30
C THR A 202 -16.17 1.34 13.82
N MET A 203 -15.31 2.25 14.25
CA MET A 203 -15.62 3.67 14.39
C MET A 203 -16.14 4.20 13.06
N GLY A 204 -17.17 5.05 13.12
CA GLY A 204 -17.67 5.74 11.94
C GLY A 204 -16.90 7.01 11.62
N ILE A 205 -17.17 7.62 10.47
CA ILE A 205 -16.52 8.87 10.05
C ILE A 205 -16.80 10.00 11.03
N LYS A 206 -18.04 10.10 11.55
CA LYS A 206 -18.41 11.10 12.56
C LYS A 206 -17.64 10.92 13.86
N THR A 207 -17.32 9.67 14.22
CA THR A 207 -16.53 9.33 15.41
C THR A 207 -15.08 9.77 15.22
N ILE A 208 -14.49 9.45 14.06
CA ILE A 208 -13.12 9.87 13.68
C ILE A 208 -13.00 11.40 13.72
N PHE A 209 -14.02 12.12 13.27
CA PHE A 209 -14.06 13.59 13.29
C PHE A 209 -14.04 14.21 14.68
N LYS A 210 -14.29 13.44 15.75
CA LYS A 210 -14.13 13.91 17.14
C LYS A 210 -12.66 14.10 17.54
N ALA A 211 -11.71 13.69 16.70
CA ALA A 211 -10.30 13.93 16.91
C ALA A 211 -9.92 15.40 16.69
N LYS A 212 -9.05 15.95 17.54
CA LYS A 212 -8.53 17.32 17.40
C LYS A 212 -7.47 17.42 16.32
N LYS A 213 -6.68 16.36 16.12
CA LYS A 213 -5.73 16.20 15.00
C LYS A 213 -5.88 14.80 14.40
N ILE A 214 -5.85 14.70 13.08
CA ILE A 214 -5.86 13.43 12.35
C ILE A 214 -4.56 13.32 11.55
N PHE A 215 -3.89 12.18 11.66
CA PHE A 215 -2.81 11.81 10.74
C PHE A 215 -3.31 10.71 9.81
N LEU A 216 -3.40 11.01 8.52
CA LEU A 216 -3.65 10.01 7.48
C LEU A 216 -2.32 9.56 6.88
N MET A 217 -1.97 8.29 7.06
CA MET A 217 -0.71 7.72 6.60
C MET A 217 -0.86 6.77 5.41
N ALA A 218 0.04 6.88 4.43
CA ALA A 218 0.05 6.02 3.25
C ALA A 218 1.48 5.79 2.73
N TRP A 219 1.87 4.52 2.61
CA TRP A 219 3.21 4.13 2.19
C TRP A 219 3.18 3.34 0.88
N GLY A 220 4.14 3.61 0.00
CA GLY A 220 4.39 2.85 -1.21
C GLY A 220 3.45 3.18 -2.37
N GLU A 221 3.91 2.82 -3.57
CA GLU A 221 3.24 3.10 -4.85
C GLU A 221 1.81 2.55 -4.91
N LYS A 222 1.53 1.42 -4.24
CA LYS A 222 0.20 0.78 -4.21
C LYS A 222 -0.90 1.68 -3.63
N LYS A 223 -0.52 2.71 -2.87
CA LYS A 223 -1.47 3.66 -2.27
C LYS A 223 -1.56 4.98 -3.05
N ALA A 224 -0.67 5.21 -4.02
CA ALA A 224 -0.52 6.51 -4.68
C ALA A 224 -1.80 6.96 -5.41
N SER A 225 -2.41 6.08 -6.23
CA SER A 225 -3.61 6.43 -7.00
C SER A 225 -4.79 6.78 -6.09
N ILE A 226 -5.09 5.93 -5.09
CA ILE A 226 -6.23 6.15 -4.21
C ILE A 226 -6.02 7.34 -3.28
N LEU A 227 -4.78 7.59 -2.87
CA LEU A 227 -4.42 8.77 -2.10
C LEU A 227 -4.69 10.05 -2.89
N LYS A 228 -4.23 10.08 -4.15
CA LYS A 228 -4.49 11.20 -5.05
C LYS A 228 -5.99 11.47 -5.19
N ASP A 229 -6.79 10.44 -5.43
CA ASP A 229 -8.25 10.59 -5.53
C ASP A 229 -8.87 11.08 -4.20
N ALA A 230 -8.36 10.61 -3.06
CA ALA A 230 -8.85 11.01 -1.75
C ALA A 230 -8.51 12.47 -1.37
N ILE A 231 -7.38 13.02 -1.82
CA ILE A 231 -6.91 14.34 -1.38
C ILE A 231 -6.97 15.44 -2.45
N GLU A 232 -6.96 15.10 -3.75
CA GLU A 232 -7.14 16.06 -4.86
C GLU A 232 -8.57 16.03 -5.42
N GLY A 233 -9.24 14.88 -5.29
CA GLY A 233 -10.60 14.65 -5.79
C GLY A 233 -11.70 15.32 -4.96
N ASN A 234 -12.94 15.19 -5.45
CA ASN A 234 -14.11 15.65 -4.72
C ASN A 234 -14.45 14.70 -3.56
N ILE A 235 -15.04 15.26 -2.51
CA ILE A 235 -15.59 14.49 -1.40
C ILE A 235 -16.69 13.56 -1.93
N SER A 236 -16.57 12.26 -1.64
CA SER A 236 -17.50 11.23 -2.10
C SER A 236 -17.64 10.09 -1.09
N GLU A 237 -18.85 9.52 -1.02
CA GLU A 237 -19.14 8.28 -0.27
C GLU A 237 -18.37 7.08 -0.82
N ASP A 238 -17.99 7.14 -2.10
CA ASP A 238 -17.20 6.09 -2.78
C ASP A 238 -15.71 6.10 -2.38
N ILE A 239 -15.23 7.19 -1.78
CA ILE A 239 -13.86 7.32 -1.28
C ILE A 239 -13.93 7.91 0.14
N PRO A 240 -14.23 7.10 1.18
CA PRO A 240 -14.51 7.62 2.51
C PRO A 240 -13.39 8.47 3.14
N ALA A 241 -12.12 8.22 2.80
CA ALA A 241 -10.99 9.06 3.20
C ALA A 241 -11.10 10.52 2.69
N SER A 242 -11.81 10.75 1.58
CA SER A 242 -12.07 12.09 1.06
C SER A 242 -12.90 12.96 2.00
N PHE A 243 -13.70 12.36 2.90
CA PHE A 243 -14.40 13.14 3.93
C PHE A 243 -13.43 13.90 4.81
N LEU A 244 -12.22 13.39 5.05
CA LEU A 244 -11.23 14.05 5.91
C LEU A 244 -10.84 15.44 5.41
N GLN A 245 -11.07 15.77 4.13
CA GLN A 245 -10.93 17.13 3.59
C GLN A 245 -11.76 18.18 4.36
N ASP A 246 -12.88 17.79 4.98
CA ASP A 246 -13.73 18.67 5.78
C ASP A 246 -13.27 18.83 7.23
N HIS A 247 -12.27 18.07 7.66
CA HIS A 247 -11.76 18.14 9.03
C HIS A 247 -10.74 19.29 9.14
N PRO A 248 -10.85 20.17 10.15
CA PRO A 248 -10.04 21.39 10.23
C PRO A 248 -8.55 21.15 10.50
N ASN A 249 -8.16 19.95 10.90
CA ASN A 249 -6.80 19.63 11.31
C ASN A 249 -6.44 18.16 10.97
N THR A 250 -6.56 17.83 9.69
CA THR A 250 -6.03 16.59 9.13
C THR A 250 -4.71 16.88 8.42
N GLU A 251 -3.71 16.03 8.67
CA GLU A 251 -2.42 16.05 8.00
C GLU A 251 -2.17 14.70 7.33
N VAL A 252 -1.73 14.73 6.08
CA VAL A 252 -1.41 13.55 5.29
C VAL A 252 0.09 13.34 5.30
N ILE A 253 0.54 12.20 5.84
CA ILE A 253 1.96 11.85 5.96
C ILE A 253 2.25 10.68 5.03
N ILE A 254 3.15 10.86 4.06
CA ILE A 254 3.43 9.86 3.02
C ILE A 254 4.92 9.72 2.70
N ASP A 255 5.29 8.60 2.08
CA ASP A 255 6.60 8.44 1.45
C ASP A 255 6.60 8.96 -0.01
N GLU A 256 7.79 9.13 -0.60
CA GLU A 256 7.93 9.58 -1.99
C GLU A 256 7.17 8.68 -2.98
N ASN A 257 7.12 7.37 -2.73
CA ASN A 257 6.43 6.42 -3.60
C ASN A 257 4.91 6.61 -3.59
N ALA A 258 4.31 6.89 -2.44
CA ALA A 258 2.89 7.21 -2.35
C ALA A 258 2.56 8.59 -2.95
N ALA A 259 3.54 9.48 -3.07
CA ALA A 259 3.35 10.80 -3.69
C ALA A 259 3.38 10.78 -5.23
N LEU A 260 3.84 9.69 -5.87
CA LEU A 260 4.11 9.63 -7.32
C LEU A 260 2.90 9.98 -8.21
N GLU A 261 1.69 9.71 -7.75
CA GLU A 261 0.45 9.95 -8.50
C GLU A 261 -0.14 11.34 -8.25
N LEU A 262 0.33 12.07 -7.25
CA LEU A 262 -0.10 13.46 -6.99
C LEU A 262 0.25 14.33 -8.19
N THR A 263 -0.64 15.28 -8.51
CA THR A 263 -0.54 16.09 -9.73
C THR A 263 0.79 16.85 -9.80
N ARG A 264 1.28 17.38 -8.67
CA ARG A 264 2.58 18.09 -8.63
C ARG A 264 3.79 17.21 -8.89
N PHE A 265 3.68 15.89 -8.75
CA PHE A 265 4.77 14.94 -9.07
C PHE A 265 4.57 14.28 -10.43
N LYS A 266 3.35 13.81 -10.72
CA LYS A 266 3.02 13.09 -11.96
C LYS A 266 3.01 14.01 -13.18
N THR A 267 2.43 15.20 -13.03
CA THR A 267 2.21 16.18 -14.10
C THR A 267 2.47 17.61 -13.58
N PRO A 268 3.70 17.94 -13.13
CA PRO A 268 4.02 19.22 -12.50
C PRO A 268 3.67 20.44 -13.36
N TRP A 269 3.74 20.30 -14.68
CA TRP A 269 3.40 21.35 -15.65
C TRP A 269 1.94 21.84 -15.59
N ILE A 270 1.04 21.10 -14.96
CA ILE A 270 -0.36 21.53 -14.75
C ILE A 270 -0.46 22.59 -13.64
N VAL A 271 0.45 22.54 -12.67
CA VAL A 271 0.32 23.29 -11.41
C VAL A 271 1.44 24.31 -11.19
N SER A 272 2.56 24.17 -11.88
CA SER A 272 3.70 25.09 -11.81
C SER A 272 4.44 25.20 -13.14
N LEU A 273 5.25 26.26 -13.25
CA LEU A 273 6.31 26.29 -14.25
C LEU A 273 7.33 25.19 -13.96
N CYS A 274 7.97 24.67 -15.00
CA CYS A 274 8.87 23.53 -14.90
C CYS A 274 10.26 23.89 -15.43
N GLU A 275 11.30 23.47 -14.71
CA GLU A 275 12.64 23.42 -15.26
C GLU A 275 12.74 22.21 -16.20
N TRP A 276 12.53 22.46 -17.50
CA TRP A 276 12.51 21.40 -18.50
C TRP A 276 13.87 20.74 -18.69
N ASN A 277 13.84 19.41 -18.73
CA ASN A 277 14.95 18.55 -19.12
C ASN A 277 14.41 17.39 -19.99
N ASP A 278 15.29 16.60 -20.57
CA ASP A 278 14.90 15.51 -21.47
C ASP A 278 14.03 14.44 -20.79
N SER A 279 14.22 14.19 -19.49
CA SER A 279 13.40 13.22 -18.74
C SER A 279 11.98 13.72 -18.54
N LEU A 280 11.83 14.96 -18.08
CA LEU A 280 10.53 15.59 -17.85
C LEU A 280 9.76 15.80 -19.16
N ALA A 281 10.46 16.20 -20.23
CA ALA A 281 9.87 16.35 -21.56
C ALA A 281 9.35 15.01 -22.11
N LYS A 282 10.12 13.90 -21.97
CA LYS A 282 9.65 12.56 -22.35
C LYS A 282 8.37 12.18 -21.62
N ARG A 283 8.31 12.40 -20.30
CA ARG A 283 7.12 12.14 -19.49
C ARG A 283 5.92 12.96 -19.97
N ALA A 284 6.10 14.25 -20.20
CA ALA A 284 5.05 15.15 -20.67
C ALA A 284 4.50 14.76 -22.04
N VAL A 285 5.37 14.42 -22.99
CA VAL A 285 4.97 14.05 -24.36
C VAL A 285 4.25 12.70 -24.39
N VAL A 286 4.72 11.72 -23.61
CA VAL A 286 4.03 10.42 -23.47
C VAL A 286 2.66 10.60 -22.83
N TRP A 287 2.60 11.38 -21.73
CA TRP A 287 1.35 11.71 -21.07
C TRP A 287 0.36 12.38 -22.02
N LEU A 288 0.80 13.39 -22.78
CA LEU A 288 -0.05 14.09 -23.74
C LEU A 288 -0.56 13.13 -24.82
N SER A 289 0.35 12.35 -25.42
CA SER A 289 0.06 11.35 -26.45
C SER A 289 -1.02 10.35 -25.99
N GLN A 290 -0.90 9.84 -24.77
CA GLN A 290 -1.87 8.92 -24.17
C GLN A 290 -3.19 9.62 -23.85
N LYS A 291 -3.15 10.82 -23.25
CA LYS A 291 -4.34 11.58 -22.84
C LYS A 291 -5.27 11.89 -24.01
N ILE A 292 -4.72 12.30 -25.15
CA ILE A 292 -5.52 12.65 -26.34
C ILE A 292 -5.57 11.51 -27.38
N ASN A 293 -4.99 10.36 -27.06
CA ASN A 293 -4.93 9.18 -27.93
C ASN A 293 -4.40 9.50 -29.35
N LYS A 294 -3.29 10.24 -29.43
CA LYS A 294 -2.60 10.57 -30.69
C LYS A 294 -1.14 10.11 -30.63
N PRO A 295 -0.60 9.49 -31.70
CA PRO A 295 0.83 9.19 -31.78
C PRO A 295 1.70 10.44 -31.61
N ILE A 296 2.87 10.30 -30.99
CA ILE A 296 3.80 11.42 -30.70
C ILE A 296 4.06 12.29 -31.94
N LEU A 297 4.35 11.68 -33.09
CA LEU A 297 4.65 12.41 -34.32
C LEU A 297 3.45 13.20 -34.91
N LYS A 298 2.23 12.98 -34.41
CA LYS A 298 1.00 13.65 -34.83
C LYS A 298 0.51 14.72 -33.84
N LEU A 299 1.23 14.96 -32.74
CA LEU A 299 0.90 16.00 -31.79
C LEU A 299 1.13 17.38 -32.41
N THR A 300 0.12 18.24 -32.39
CA THR A 300 0.20 19.61 -32.92
C THR A 300 0.58 20.60 -31.81
N GLU A 301 1.00 21.81 -32.18
CA GLU A 301 1.22 22.86 -31.17
C GLU A 301 -0.02 23.19 -30.35
N GLU A 302 -1.20 23.09 -30.97
CA GLU A 302 -2.48 23.29 -30.29
C GLU A 302 -2.70 22.23 -29.21
N ASP A 303 -2.35 20.96 -29.49
CA ASP A 303 -2.44 19.88 -28.50
C ASP A 303 -1.60 20.18 -27.24
N TYR A 304 -0.37 20.70 -27.40
CA TYR A 304 0.48 21.09 -26.28
C TYR A 304 -0.08 22.30 -25.53
N LYS A 305 -0.51 23.36 -26.26
CA LYS A 305 -1.03 24.59 -25.66
C LYS A 305 -2.31 24.36 -24.87
N LEU A 306 -3.25 23.56 -25.38
CA LEU A 306 -4.50 23.22 -24.70
C LEU A 306 -4.32 22.33 -23.46
N ASN A 307 -3.12 21.81 -23.21
CA ASN A 307 -2.81 20.91 -22.11
C ASN A 307 -1.69 21.44 -21.19
N GLU A 308 -1.56 22.76 -21.07
CA GLU A 308 -0.60 23.43 -20.18
C GLU A 308 0.88 23.11 -20.48
N LEU A 309 1.19 22.71 -21.72
CA LEU A 309 2.56 22.39 -22.17
C LEU A 309 3.12 23.45 -23.14
N GLY A 310 2.56 24.67 -23.13
CA GLY A 310 3.06 25.77 -23.95
C GLY A 310 4.53 26.12 -23.63
N ASP A 311 4.91 26.11 -22.36
CA ASP A 311 6.27 26.41 -21.90
C ASP A 311 7.31 25.37 -22.40
N LEU A 312 6.89 24.10 -22.51
CA LEU A 312 7.72 23.06 -23.11
C LEU A 312 8.06 23.38 -24.57
N LEU A 313 7.11 23.94 -25.33
CA LEU A 313 7.37 24.35 -26.70
C LEU A 313 8.32 25.55 -26.78
N VAL A 314 8.25 26.48 -25.83
CA VAL A 314 9.20 27.62 -25.76
C VAL A 314 10.62 27.12 -25.53
N TYR A 315 10.80 26.11 -24.67
CA TYR A 315 12.12 25.53 -24.40
C TYR A 315 12.69 24.76 -25.61
N TYR A 316 11.85 24.00 -26.33
CA TYR A 316 12.29 23.12 -27.43
C TYR A 316 12.12 23.72 -28.84
N GLY A 317 11.54 24.92 -28.98
CA GLY A 317 11.34 25.62 -30.24
C GLY A 317 9.96 25.38 -30.86
N SER A 318 9.66 24.13 -31.23
CA SER A 318 8.38 23.79 -31.90
C SER A 318 7.89 22.38 -31.56
N ALA A 319 6.60 22.12 -31.78
CA ALA A 319 6.04 20.78 -31.61
C ALA A 319 6.72 19.76 -32.54
N GLN A 320 7.07 20.16 -33.77
CA GLN A 320 7.72 19.28 -34.73
C GLN A 320 9.10 18.83 -34.25
N GLU A 321 9.95 19.76 -33.81
CA GLU A 321 11.29 19.45 -33.31
C GLU A 321 11.24 18.60 -32.06
N LEU A 322 10.35 18.95 -31.11
CA LEU A 322 10.13 18.18 -29.90
C LEU A 322 9.65 16.75 -30.20
N ASN A 323 8.65 16.59 -31.06
CA ASN A 323 8.10 15.28 -31.41
C ASN A 323 9.16 14.39 -32.06
N VAL A 324 9.96 14.93 -32.99
CA VAL A 324 11.06 14.19 -33.63
C VAL A 324 12.13 13.80 -32.62
N LYS A 325 12.52 14.74 -31.74
CA LYS A 325 13.49 14.46 -30.66
C LYS A 325 12.99 13.32 -29.77
N MET A 326 11.75 13.39 -29.29
CA MET A 326 11.18 12.40 -28.39
C MET A 326 10.99 11.05 -29.09
N PHE A 327 10.45 11.03 -30.31
CA PHE A 327 10.31 9.80 -31.09
C PHE A 327 11.65 9.11 -31.31
N THR A 328 12.68 9.86 -31.68
CA THR A 328 14.05 9.34 -31.87
C THR A 328 14.58 8.77 -30.56
N ALA A 329 14.38 9.47 -29.44
CA ALA A 329 14.79 8.98 -28.12
C ALA A 329 14.09 7.66 -27.73
N PHE A 330 12.82 7.47 -28.08
CA PHE A 330 12.12 6.19 -27.86
C PHE A 330 12.56 5.10 -28.84
N GLN A 331 12.78 5.43 -30.10
CA GLN A 331 13.32 4.49 -31.09
C GLN A 331 14.67 3.94 -30.63
N HIS A 332 15.51 4.78 -30.02
CA HIS A 332 16.81 4.41 -29.48
C HIS A 332 16.74 3.42 -28.30
N THR A 333 15.61 3.28 -27.61
CA THR A 333 15.47 2.25 -26.56
C THR A 333 15.18 0.86 -27.13
N ILE A 334 14.79 0.76 -28.41
CA ILE A 334 14.48 -0.50 -29.07
C ILE A 334 15.78 -1.16 -29.54
N THR A 335 16.13 -2.30 -28.93
CA THR A 335 17.34 -3.05 -29.28
C THR A 335 17.09 -4.55 -29.33
N GLY A 336 17.69 -5.23 -30.31
CA GLY A 336 17.81 -6.70 -30.32
C GLY A 336 18.99 -7.22 -29.51
N TRP A 337 19.76 -6.33 -28.89
CA TRP A 337 20.95 -6.62 -28.08
C TRP A 337 20.74 -6.12 -26.65
N PRO A 338 19.93 -6.82 -25.84
CA PRO A 338 19.63 -6.41 -24.47
C PRO A 338 20.87 -6.37 -23.57
N GLY A 339 21.92 -7.14 -23.87
CA GLY A 339 23.20 -7.08 -23.17
C GLY A 339 24.21 -6.11 -23.80
N GLY A 340 23.78 -5.29 -24.77
CA GLY A 340 24.64 -4.39 -25.54
C GLY A 340 25.36 -5.10 -26.70
N LYS A 341 25.49 -4.41 -27.85
CA LYS A 341 26.12 -4.99 -29.04
C LYS A 341 27.64 -4.74 -29.02
N PRO A 342 28.49 -5.78 -29.09
CA PRO A 342 29.94 -5.60 -29.09
C PRO A 342 30.47 -4.89 -30.34
N ASN A 343 31.58 -4.15 -30.20
CA ASN A 343 32.31 -3.50 -31.30
C ASN A 343 31.44 -2.58 -32.18
N THR A 344 30.41 -1.97 -31.59
CA THR A 344 29.56 -0.99 -32.25
C THR A 344 29.40 0.23 -31.39
N ASP A 345 29.18 1.37 -32.05
CA ASP A 345 28.78 2.60 -31.38
C ASP A 345 27.50 2.37 -30.57
N ASP A 346 27.58 2.69 -29.28
CA ASP A 346 26.53 2.58 -28.27
C ASP A 346 26.03 3.95 -27.80
N THR A 347 26.45 5.06 -28.44
CA THR A 347 26.05 6.43 -28.11
C THR A 347 24.53 6.59 -27.90
N PHE A 348 23.74 5.85 -28.69
CA PHE A 348 22.28 5.90 -28.68
C PHE A 348 21.62 4.56 -28.33
N ARG A 349 22.37 3.61 -27.76
CA ARG A 349 21.82 2.30 -27.36
C ARG A 349 21.53 2.30 -25.85
N PRO A 350 20.52 1.53 -25.41
CA PRO A 350 20.14 1.52 -24.00
C PRO A 350 21.20 0.87 -23.11
N GLU A 351 21.98 -0.07 -23.65
CA GLU A 351 23.02 -0.79 -22.91
C GLU A 351 24.38 -0.68 -23.61
N ARG A 352 25.42 -0.47 -22.79
CA ARG A 352 26.82 -0.31 -23.21
C ARG A 352 27.35 -1.52 -23.98
N SER A 353 28.20 -1.26 -24.97
CA SER A 353 28.87 -2.26 -25.80
C SER A 353 29.97 -3.04 -25.04
N THR A 354 30.58 -2.42 -24.03
CA THR A 354 31.69 -3.03 -23.25
C THR A 354 31.34 -3.21 -21.77
N PRO A 355 31.69 -4.37 -21.16
CA PRO A 355 32.34 -5.53 -21.79
C PRO A 355 31.39 -6.30 -22.71
N ALA A 356 31.94 -7.00 -23.71
CA ALA A 356 31.17 -7.74 -24.72
C ALA A 356 30.33 -8.87 -24.12
N LYS A 357 30.85 -9.54 -23.08
CA LYS A 357 30.13 -10.50 -22.25
C LYS A 357 29.99 -9.92 -20.86
N LYS A 358 28.80 -10.09 -20.27
CA LYS A 358 28.42 -9.49 -19.00
C LYS A 358 27.85 -10.57 -18.10
N ARG A 359 27.98 -10.36 -16.79
CA ARG A 359 27.22 -11.12 -15.79
C ARG A 359 25.90 -10.40 -15.56
N ILE A 360 24.80 -11.14 -15.62
CA ILE A 360 23.44 -10.61 -15.55
C ILE A 360 22.69 -11.39 -14.48
N ILE A 361 21.97 -10.67 -13.63
CA ILE A 361 21.03 -11.26 -12.69
C ILE A 361 19.61 -10.86 -13.09
N ILE A 362 18.73 -11.84 -13.24
CA ILE A 362 17.31 -11.66 -13.51
C ILE A 362 16.56 -11.98 -12.23
N PHE A 363 15.81 -11.01 -11.70
CA PHE A 363 14.90 -11.25 -10.57
C PHE A 363 13.55 -11.67 -11.12
N SER A 364 13.15 -12.90 -10.83
CA SER A 364 11.84 -13.43 -11.24
C SER A 364 10.96 -13.65 -10.01
N PRO A 365 9.76 -13.04 -9.94
CA PRO A 365 8.84 -13.26 -8.83
C PRO A 365 8.45 -14.73 -8.67
N HIS A 366 8.25 -15.45 -9.79
CA HIS A 366 7.97 -16.89 -9.86
C HIS A 366 8.77 -17.57 -10.99
N PRO A 367 9.06 -18.89 -10.91
CA PRO A 367 9.68 -19.65 -12.01
C PRO A 367 8.96 -19.65 -13.36
N ASP A 368 7.69 -19.28 -13.42
CA ASP A 368 6.97 -19.21 -14.70
C ASP A 368 7.07 -17.81 -15.34
N ASP A 369 7.32 -16.77 -14.52
CA ASP A 369 7.31 -15.37 -14.97
C ASP A 369 8.52 -15.02 -15.84
N ASP A 370 9.67 -15.63 -15.59
CA ASP A 370 10.88 -15.40 -16.41
C ASP A 370 10.70 -15.93 -17.84
N VAL A 371 9.99 -17.04 -18.01
CA VAL A 371 9.65 -17.62 -19.32
C VAL A 371 8.51 -16.85 -19.97
N ILE A 372 7.41 -16.62 -19.26
CA ILE A 372 6.17 -16.03 -19.84
C ILE A 372 6.36 -14.54 -20.16
N SER A 373 6.98 -13.78 -19.27
CA SER A 373 7.06 -12.32 -19.40
C SER A 373 8.29 -11.87 -20.18
N MET A 374 9.45 -12.48 -19.91
CA MET A 374 10.76 -12.02 -20.40
C MET A 374 11.55 -13.09 -21.16
N GLY A 375 10.95 -14.23 -21.49
CA GLY A 375 11.66 -15.38 -22.06
C GLY A 375 12.43 -15.07 -23.34
N GLY A 376 11.89 -14.21 -24.21
CA GLY A 376 12.59 -13.77 -25.43
C GLY A 376 13.86 -12.97 -25.14
N THR A 377 13.80 -12.02 -24.20
CA THR A 377 14.96 -11.23 -23.77
C THR A 377 15.98 -12.12 -23.07
N PHE A 378 15.51 -13.01 -22.20
CA PHE A 378 16.33 -13.99 -21.50
C PHE A 378 17.10 -14.88 -22.49
N LEU A 379 16.40 -15.51 -23.44
CA LEU A 379 17.02 -16.33 -24.48
C LEU A 379 18.08 -15.55 -25.25
N ARG A 380 17.79 -14.29 -25.63
CA ARG A 380 18.75 -13.44 -26.35
C ARG A 380 20.01 -13.17 -25.55
N LEU A 381 19.90 -12.95 -24.24
CA LEU A 381 21.07 -12.76 -23.38
C LEU A 381 21.95 -14.02 -23.32
N VAL A 382 21.33 -15.20 -23.26
CA VAL A 382 22.05 -16.49 -23.29
C VAL A 382 22.70 -16.73 -24.66
N GLU A 383 21.97 -16.53 -25.75
CA GLU A 383 22.48 -16.65 -27.13
C GLU A 383 23.64 -15.70 -27.42
N GLN A 384 23.63 -14.50 -26.81
CA GLN A 384 24.72 -13.51 -26.90
C GLN A 384 25.95 -13.89 -26.04
N GLY A 385 25.87 -14.97 -25.26
CA GLY A 385 26.97 -15.52 -24.48
C GLY A 385 27.24 -14.77 -23.18
N HIS A 386 26.23 -14.09 -22.62
CA HIS A 386 26.29 -13.51 -21.28
C HIS A 386 26.22 -14.61 -20.20
N ASP A 387 26.78 -14.32 -19.03
CA ASP A 387 26.72 -15.16 -17.83
C ASP A 387 25.43 -14.80 -17.07
N VAL A 388 24.33 -15.49 -17.37
CA VAL A 388 22.98 -15.14 -16.90
C VAL A 388 22.59 -16.02 -15.71
N HIS A 389 22.21 -15.37 -14.60
CA HIS A 389 21.73 -15.99 -13.38
C HIS A 389 20.29 -15.55 -13.13
N VAL A 390 19.44 -16.45 -12.67
CA VAL A 390 18.07 -16.13 -12.28
C VAL A 390 17.94 -16.29 -10.77
N ALA A 391 17.41 -15.26 -10.10
CA ALA A 391 17.07 -15.26 -8.69
C ALA A 391 15.55 -15.28 -8.55
N TYR A 392 15.00 -16.44 -8.19
CA TYR A 392 13.58 -16.59 -7.89
C TYR A 392 13.28 -15.99 -6.51
N GLN A 393 12.34 -15.05 -6.47
CA GLN A 393 11.95 -14.34 -5.23
C GLN A 393 10.95 -15.13 -4.40
N THR A 394 10.69 -16.38 -4.76
CA THR A 394 9.84 -17.34 -4.08
C THR A 394 10.57 -18.67 -3.94
N SER A 395 10.25 -19.43 -2.90
CA SER A 395 10.72 -20.81 -2.74
C SER A 395 9.99 -21.80 -3.65
N GLY A 396 8.95 -21.36 -4.39
CA GLY A 396 8.13 -22.22 -5.26
C GLY A 396 7.11 -23.10 -4.51
N ASN A 397 7.21 -23.21 -3.18
CA ASN A 397 6.35 -24.08 -2.37
C ASN A 397 4.94 -23.52 -2.09
N ILE A 398 4.69 -22.26 -2.45
CA ILE A 398 3.40 -21.58 -2.21
C ILE A 398 2.42 -21.68 -3.40
N ALA A 399 2.80 -22.37 -4.48
CA ALA A 399 2.00 -22.49 -5.70
C ALA A 399 1.08 -23.73 -5.74
N VAL A 400 1.17 -24.63 -4.76
CA VAL A 400 0.30 -25.82 -4.68
C VAL A 400 -0.69 -25.63 -3.53
N PHE A 401 -1.95 -25.36 -3.86
CA PHE A 401 -3.01 -25.30 -2.87
C PHE A 401 -3.37 -26.72 -2.38
N ASP A 402 -3.79 -26.87 -1.13
CA ASP A 402 -4.29 -28.14 -0.59
C ASP A 402 -5.39 -28.74 -1.47
N SER A 403 -6.23 -27.89 -2.06
CA SER A 403 -7.27 -28.29 -3.00
C SER A 403 -6.71 -28.89 -4.29
N ASP A 404 -5.58 -28.38 -4.78
CA ASP A 404 -4.92 -28.91 -5.97
C ASP A 404 -4.22 -30.23 -5.66
N ALA A 405 -3.46 -30.31 -4.55
CA ALA A 405 -2.85 -31.56 -4.09
C ALA A 405 -3.90 -32.67 -3.93
N ARG A 406 -5.03 -32.35 -3.30
CA ARG A 406 -6.17 -33.26 -3.17
C ARG A 406 -6.77 -33.62 -4.53
N ARG A 407 -7.01 -32.65 -5.40
CA ARG A 407 -7.58 -32.88 -6.74
C ARG A 407 -6.69 -33.81 -7.57
N PHE A 408 -5.37 -33.64 -7.51
CA PHE A 408 -4.43 -34.53 -8.22
C PHE A 408 -4.39 -35.93 -7.61
N ALA A 409 -4.48 -36.07 -6.29
CA ALA A 409 -4.58 -37.37 -5.63
C ALA A 409 -5.90 -38.10 -5.98
N ASP A 410 -7.03 -37.39 -5.97
CA ASP A 410 -8.33 -37.90 -6.39
C ASP A 410 -8.30 -38.30 -7.89
N PHE A 411 -7.76 -37.43 -8.76
CA PHE A 411 -7.64 -37.71 -10.18
C PHE A 411 -6.76 -38.93 -10.49
N ALA A 412 -5.62 -39.07 -9.82
CA ALA A 412 -4.74 -40.23 -9.99
C ALA A 412 -5.45 -41.53 -9.61
N PHE A 413 -6.21 -41.53 -8.51
CA PHE A 413 -7.01 -42.68 -8.10
C PHE A 413 -8.10 -43.01 -9.12
N ASP A 414 -8.91 -42.02 -9.52
CA ASP A 414 -10.02 -42.20 -10.46
C ASP A 414 -9.52 -42.67 -11.83
N PHE A 415 -8.39 -42.13 -12.30
CA PHE A 415 -7.77 -42.53 -13.56
C PHE A 415 -7.32 -43.99 -13.52
N MET A 416 -6.64 -44.42 -12.46
CA MET A 416 -6.18 -45.81 -12.31
C MET A 416 -7.36 -46.79 -12.16
N GLN A 417 -8.41 -46.37 -11.46
CA GLN A 417 -9.66 -47.13 -11.38
C GLN A 417 -10.31 -47.29 -12.75
N SER A 418 -10.34 -46.24 -13.57
CA SER A 418 -10.90 -46.27 -14.93
C SER A 418 -10.16 -47.23 -15.87
N LEU A 419 -8.86 -47.46 -15.63
CA LEU A 419 -8.02 -48.39 -16.38
C LEU A 419 -8.12 -49.84 -15.87
N GLY A 420 -8.90 -50.10 -14.82
CA GLY A 420 -9.04 -51.43 -14.22
C GLY A 420 -7.76 -51.93 -13.52
N MET A 421 -6.88 -51.01 -13.12
CA MET A 421 -5.63 -51.33 -12.43
C MET A 421 -5.88 -51.51 -10.92
N ASP A 422 -4.95 -52.20 -10.24
CA ASP A 422 -4.97 -52.30 -8.78
C ASP A 422 -4.76 -50.92 -8.14
N THR A 423 -5.79 -50.40 -7.48
CA THR A 423 -5.80 -49.08 -6.86
C THR A 423 -5.38 -49.10 -5.39
N SER A 424 -5.10 -50.26 -4.79
CA SER A 424 -4.82 -50.37 -3.34
C SER A 424 -3.66 -49.49 -2.87
N LYS A 425 -2.58 -49.40 -3.66
CA LYS A 425 -1.47 -48.47 -3.39
C LYS A 425 -1.86 -47.00 -3.53
N TYR A 426 -2.66 -46.67 -4.53
CA TYR A 426 -3.04 -45.28 -4.83
C TYR A 426 -4.08 -44.76 -3.84
N ASP A 427 -4.99 -45.62 -3.37
CA ASP A 427 -5.93 -45.27 -2.31
C ASP A 427 -5.20 -45.03 -0.98
N ALA A 428 -4.18 -45.84 -0.67
CA ALA A 428 -3.32 -45.61 0.48
C ALA A 428 -2.58 -44.26 0.38
N SER A 429 -1.92 -43.97 -0.75
CA SER A 429 -1.24 -42.69 -0.98
C SER A 429 -2.20 -41.50 -0.99
N ARG A 430 -3.40 -41.65 -1.54
CA ARG A 430 -4.44 -40.62 -1.51
C ARG A 430 -4.88 -40.31 -0.09
N ASN A 431 -5.13 -41.33 0.73
CA ASN A 431 -5.52 -41.15 2.13
C ASN A 431 -4.38 -40.55 2.96
N GLU A 432 -3.13 -40.91 2.67
CA GLU A 432 -1.94 -40.30 3.28
C GLU A 432 -1.86 -38.79 2.99
N VAL A 433 -2.04 -38.39 1.72
CA VAL A 433 -2.09 -36.97 1.33
C VAL A 433 -3.23 -36.23 2.06
N ILE A 434 -4.43 -36.81 2.10
CA ILE A 434 -5.59 -36.19 2.76
C ILE A 434 -5.36 -36.00 4.26
N GLU A 435 -4.79 -36.99 4.95
CA GLU A 435 -4.51 -36.90 6.38
C GLU A 435 -3.33 -35.98 6.69
N ALA A 436 -2.29 -35.97 5.85
CA ALA A 436 -1.19 -35.01 5.95
C ALA A 436 -1.73 -33.57 5.84
N LEU A 437 -2.56 -33.28 4.83
CA LEU A 437 -3.17 -31.96 4.65
C LEU A 437 -4.06 -31.52 5.84
N LYS A 438 -4.78 -32.45 6.48
CA LYS A 438 -5.61 -32.13 7.66
C LYS A 438 -4.80 -31.87 8.93
N SER A 439 -3.69 -32.57 9.10
CA SER A 439 -2.93 -32.59 10.36
C SER A 439 -1.74 -31.62 10.37
N LYS A 440 -1.38 -31.08 9.21
CA LYS A 440 -0.22 -30.19 9.00
C LYS A 440 -0.30 -28.92 9.85
N LYS A 441 0.79 -28.64 10.56
CA LYS A 441 0.99 -27.37 11.27
C LYS A 441 1.73 -26.36 10.39
N ARG A 442 1.56 -25.06 10.71
CA ARG A 442 2.18 -23.95 9.99
C ARG A 442 3.71 -24.12 9.91
N GLY A 443 4.26 -24.16 8.69
CA GLY A 443 5.71 -24.19 8.44
C GLY A 443 6.33 -25.58 8.27
N GLU A 444 5.54 -26.66 8.38
CA GLU A 444 6.01 -28.01 8.10
C GLU A 444 6.14 -28.26 6.57
N VAL A 445 7.12 -29.10 6.18
CA VAL A 445 7.39 -29.44 4.77
C VAL A 445 6.24 -30.29 4.22
N ASP A 446 5.86 -30.08 2.96
CA ASP A 446 4.90 -30.94 2.25
C ASP A 446 5.43 -32.38 2.13
N VAL A 447 4.54 -33.36 2.28
CA VAL A 447 4.86 -34.80 2.22
C VAL A 447 4.98 -35.28 0.78
#